data_AF-A0A3C1S8U5-F1
#
_entry.id   AF-A0A3C1S8U5-F1
#
_cell.length_a   1.000
_cell.length_b   1.000
_cell.length_c   1.000
_cell.angle_alpha   90.00
_cell.angle_beta   90.00
_cell.angle_gamma   90.00
#
_symmetry.space_group_name_H-M   'P 1'
#
loop_
_entity.id
_entity.type
_entity.pdbx_description
1 polymer ?
#
loop_
_entity_poly.entity_id
_entity_poly.type
_entity_poly.pdbx_seq_one_letter_code
_entity_poly.pdbx_strand_id
1 'polypeptide(L)' 'MLNFKQEELIKEVVNYVREKFPEVRFIGVTESPEDPESLWIRVTAPEDEKRESELTDYACDKTMDILPDYGYHMLVMPT' A
#
# COMPACT_ATOMS: atom_id res chain seq x y z
N MET A 1 6.98 -14.88 3.11
CA MET A 1 6.77 -15.23 1.67
C MET A 1 5.32 -14.96 1.34
N LEU A 2 5.04 -14.18 0.31
CA LEU A 2 3.67 -13.78 -0.04
C LEU A 2 2.89 -14.95 -0.63
N ASN A 3 1.61 -15.05 -0.28
CA ASN A 3 0.70 -16.00 -0.92
C ASN A 3 0.02 -15.39 -2.15
N PHE A 4 -0.59 -16.25 -2.97
CA PHE A 4 -1.25 -15.85 -4.22
C PHE A 4 -2.27 -14.72 -4.03
N LYS A 5 -3.08 -14.76 -2.97
CA LYS A 5 -4.09 -13.73 -2.72
C LYS A 5 -3.46 -12.41 -2.27
N GLN A 6 -2.40 -12.44 -1.48
CA GLN A 6 -1.66 -11.24 -1.12
C GLN A 6 -1.07 -10.56 -2.36
N GLU A 7 -0.47 -11.31 -3.29
CA GLU A 7 0.05 -10.76 -4.55
C GLU A 7 -1.03 -10.12 -5.43
N GLU A 8 -2.21 -10.72 -5.49
CA GLU A 8 -3.37 -10.16 -6.20
C GLU A 8 -3.82 -8.83 -5.57
N LEU A 9 -4.03 -8.82 -4.25
CA LEU A 9 -4.45 -7.62 -3.51
C LEU A 9 -3.42 -6.49 -3.60
N ILE A 10 -2.12 -6.81 -3.53
CA ILE A 10 -1.04 -5.81 -3.71
C ILE A 10 -1.14 -5.16 -5.09
N LYS A 11 -1.39 -5.93 -6.15
CA LYS A 11 -1.56 -5.37 -7.51
C LYS A 11 -2.79 -4.48 -7.59
N GLU A 12 -3.90 -4.88 -6.97
CA GLU A 12 -5.12 -4.06 -6.90
C GLU A 12 -4.88 -2.73 -6.19
N VAL A 13 -4.24 -2.76 -5.01
CA VAL A 13 -3.90 -1.55 -4.24
C VAL A 13 -2.97 -0.63 -5.03
N VAL A 14 -1.93 -1.18 -5.67
CA VAL A 14 -1.00 -0.37 -6.48
C VAL A 14 -1.72 0.27 -7.67
N ASN A 15 -2.59 -0.47 -8.37
CA ASN A 15 -3.36 0.09 -9.47
C ASN A 15 -4.30 1.20 -8.99
N TYR A 16 -5.03 0.95 -7.90
CA TYR A 16 -5.94 1.93 -7.28
C TYR A 16 -5.23 3.22 -6.88
N VAL A 17 -4.04 3.11 -6.27
CA VAL A 17 -3.21 4.28 -5.91
C VAL A 17 -2.79 5.05 -7.17
N ARG A 18 -2.34 4.35 -8.21
CA ARG A 18 -1.83 4.98 -9.45
C ARG A 18 -2.91 5.67 -10.27
N GLU A 19 -4.18 5.32 -10.11
CA GLU A 19 -5.30 6.05 -10.74
C GLU A 19 -5.37 7.51 -10.28
N LYS A 20 -5.05 7.78 -9.00
CA LYS A 20 -5.08 9.12 -8.42
C LYS A 20 -3.70 9.78 -8.29
N PHE A 21 -2.65 8.97 -8.16
CA PHE A 21 -1.26 9.40 -7.99
C PHE A 21 -0.37 8.76 -9.08
N PRO A 22 -0.54 9.15 -10.36
CA PRO A 22 0.21 8.56 -11.47
C PRO A 22 1.74 8.78 -11.39
N GLU A 23 2.18 9.78 -10.63
CA GLU A 23 3.58 10.09 -10.34
C GLU A 23 4.27 9.02 -9.49
N VAL A 24 3.50 8.29 -8.68
CA VAL A 24 3.99 7.29 -7.74
C VAL A 24 4.37 5.99 -8.45
N ARG A 25 5.51 5.41 -8.08
CA ARG A 25 6.04 4.16 -8.62
C ARG A 25 6.14 3.10 -7.54
N PHE A 26 5.73 1.88 -7.87
CA PHE A 26 5.90 0.73 -6.99
C PHE A 26 7.38 0.33 -6.88
N ILE A 27 7.85 0.14 -5.65
CA ILE A 27 9.23 -0.25 -5.34
C ILE A 27 9.30 -1.73 -4.97
N GLY A 28 8.37 -2.21 -4.14
CA GLY A 28 8.36 -3.58 -3.64
C GLY A 28 7.46 -3.74 -2.42
N VAL A 29 7.53 -4.92 -1.79
CA VAL A 29 6.82 -5.21 -0.54
C VAL A 29 7.81 -5.72 0.49
N THR A 30 7.66 -5.25 1.72
CA THR A 30 8.43 -5.71 2.88
C THR A 30 7.49 -5.98 4.04
N GLU A 31 7.90 -6.81 4.99
CA GLU A 31 7.24 -6.89 6.29
C GLU A 31 7.44 -5.56 7.04
N SER A 32 6.47 -5.17 7.86
CA SER A 32 6.62 -4.00 8.72
C SER A 32 7.72 -4.26 9.74
N PRO A 33 8.63 -3.30 10.00
CA PRO A 33 9.57 -3.39 11.11
C PRO A 33 8.88 -3.47 12.48
N GLU A 34 7.64 -3.00 12.60
CA GLU A 34 6.89 -2.94 13.86
C GLU A 34 6.07 -4.22 14.11
N ASP A 35 5.53 -4.81 13.04
CA ASP A 35 4.73 -6.02 13.08
C ASP A 35 5.00 -6.91 11.84
N PRO A 36 5.68 -8.06 12.00
CA PRO A 36 5.97 -8.96 10.88
C PRO A 36 4.73 -9.52 10.15
N GLU A 37 3.55 -9.53 10.80
CA GLU A 37 2.29 -9.94 10.16
C GLU A 37 1.73 -8.85 9.22
N SER A 38 2.24 -7.62 9.34
CA SER A 38 1.85 -6.47 8.53
C SER A 38 2.74 -6.32 7.30
N LEU A 39 2.14 -6.09 6.14
CA LEU A 39 2.87 -5.85 4.89
C LEU A 39 2.90 -4.38 4.52
N TRP A 40 4.09 -3.88 4.19
CA TRP A 40 4.33 -2.55 3.66
C TRP A 40 4.50 -2.61 2.13
N ILE A 41 3.52 -2.08 1.43
CA ILE A 41 3.53 -1.86 -0.01
C ILE A 41 4.29 -0.55 -0.26
N ARG A 42 5.56 -0.68 -0.63
CA ARG A 42 6.45 0.47 -0.78
C ARG A 42 6.31 1.12 -2.14
N VAL A 43 6.14 2.43 -2.12
CA VAL A 43 6.03 3.27 -3.30
C VAL A 43 6.89 4.52 -3.16
N THR A 44 7.25 5.17 -4.28
CA THR A 44 8.00 6.42 -4.22
C THR A 44 7.15 7.53 -3.59
N ALA A 45 7.72 8.28 -2.65
CA ALA A 45 7.05 9.45 -2.09
C ALA A 45 6.83 10.56 -3.15
N PRO A 46 5.66 11.23 -3.14
CA PRO A 46 5.49 12.49 -3.86
C PRO A 46 6.46 13.57 -3.37
N GLU A 47 6.77 14.56 -4.21
CA GLU A 47 7.68 15.66 -3.82
C GLU A 47 7.05 16.62 -2.79
N ASP A 48 5.72 16.69 -2.75
CA ASP A 48 4.96 17.58 -1.87
C ASP A 48 4.42 16.81 -0.65
N GLU A 49 4.74 17.27 0.56
CA GLU A 49 4.35 16.59 1.81
C GLU A 49 2.83 16.47 1.98
N LYS A 50 2.07 17.47 1.51
CA LYS A 50 0.61 17.40 1.55
C LYS A 50 0.10 16.31 0.62
N ARG A 51 0.71 16.17 -0.56
CA ARG A 51 0.42 15.10 -1.51
C ARG A 51 0.76 13.72 -0.96
N GLU A 52 1.85 13.60 -0.19
CA GLU A 52 2.21 12.38 0.52
C GLU A 52 1.17 12.00 1.59
N SER A 53 0.69 12.99 2.36
CA SER A 53 -0.40 12.77 3.32
C SER A 53 -1.68 12.31 2.61
N GLU A 54 -2.06 12.99 1.52
CA GLU A 54 -3.24 12.62 0.71
C GLU A 54 -3.12 11.20 0.12
N LEU A 55 -1.90 10.78 -0.26
CA LEU A 55 -1.62 9.44 -0.76
C LEU A 55 -1.84 8.39 0.33
N THR A 56 -1.31 8.63 1.52
CA THR A 56 -1.46 7.73 2.66
C THR A 56 -2.92 7.58 3.05
N ASP A 57 -3.66 8.69 3.19
CA ASP A 57 -5.08 8.67 3.53
C ASP A 57 -5.91 7.92 2.47
N TYR A 58 -5.68 8.23 1.20
CA TYR A 58 -6.39 7.58 0.10
C TYR A 58 -6.10 6.08 -0.01
N ALA A 59 -4.86 5.67 0.24
CA ALA A 59 -4.50 4.27 0.25
C ALA A 59 -5.07 3.52 1.46
N CYS A 60 -5.10 4.15 2.64
CA CYS A 60 -5.71 3.61 3.85
C CYS A 60 -7.18 3.25 3.64
N ASP A 61 -7.96 4.10 2.97
CA ASP A 61 -9.36 3.80 2.64
C ASP A 61 -9.49 2.45 1.90
N LYS A 62 -8.59 2.16 0.96
CA LYS A 62 -8.60 0.91 0.19
C LYS A 62 -8.09 -0.28 0.98
N THR A 63 -7.06 -0.10 1.81
CA THR A 63 -6.47 -1.21 2.58
C THR A 63 -7.29 -1.56 3.81
N MET A 64 -8.12 -0.64 4.34
CA MET A 64 -9.06 -0.91 5.43
C MET A 64 -10.12 -1.97 5.07
N ASP A 65 -10.49 -2.08 3.79
CA ASP A 65 -11.39 -3.15 3.32
C ASP A 65 -10.72 -4.53 3.32
N ILE A 66 -9.38 -4.59 3.21
CA ILE A 66 -8.64 -5.85 3.05
C ILE A 66 -8.57 -6.66 4.34
N LEU A 67 -8.41 -5.98 5.48
CA LEU A 67 -8.29 -6.63 6.77
C LEU A 67 -9.56 -7.44 7.15
N PRO A 68 -10.79 -6.87 7.13
CA PRO A 68 -11.99 -7.63 7.46
C PRO A 68 -12.34 -8.71 6.43
N ASP A 69 -12.06 -8.48 5.14
CA ASP A 69 -12.45 -9.41 4.06
C ASP A 69 -11.48 -10.60 3.92
N TYR A 70 -10.19 -10.39 4.19
CA TYR A 70 -9.14 -11.36 3.90
C TYR A 70 -8.20 -11.67 5.06
N GLY A 71 -8.27 -10.91 6.17
CA GLY A 71 -7.41 -11.09 7.34
C GLY A 71 -5.97 -10.60 7.14
N TYR A 72 -5.69 -9.83 6.08
CA TYR A 72 -4.35 -9.30 5.83
C TYR A 72 -4.26 -7.83 6.23
N HIS A 73 -3.27 -7.51 7.07
CA HIS A 73 -2.94 -6.12 7.36
C HIS A 73 -1.91 -5.61 6.34
N MET A 74 -2.30 -4.64 5.53
CA MET A 74 -1.47 -4.05 4.47
C MET A 74 -1.51 -2.53 4.55
N LEU A 75 -0.36 -1.89 4.37
CA LEU A 75 -0.21 -0.44 4.38
C LEU A 75 0.58 0.00 3.15
N VAL A 76 0.18 1.11 2.54
CA VAL A 76 0.99 1.75 1.50
C VAL A 76 1.95 2.72 2.19
N MET A 77 3.24 2.54 1.92
CA MET A 77 4.30 3.31 2.55
C MET A 77 5.06 4.10 1.48
N PRO A 78 4.88 5.43 1.44
CA PRO A 78 5.78 6.33 0.72
C PRO A 78 7.23 6.21 1.26
N THR A 79 8.22 6.16 0.37
CA THR A 79 9.66 6.04 0.70
C THR A 79 10.52 6.74 -0.33
#